data_AF-A0A2E8UIX1-F1
#
_entry.id   AF-A0A2E8UIX1-F1
#
_cell.length_a   1.000
_cell.length_b   1.000
_cell.length_c   1.000
_cell.angle_alpha   90.00
_cell.angle_beta   90.00
_cell.angle_gamma   90.00
#
_symmetry.space_group_name_H-M   'P 1'
#
loop_
_entity.id
_entity.type
_entity.pdbx_description
1 polymer ?
#
loop_
_entity_poly.entity_id
_entity_poly.type
_entity_poly.pdbx_seq_one_letter_code
_entity_poly.pdbx_strand_id
1 'polypeptide(L)'
;MVKIRTTPEEFLVEEQPPPPGLITEDDTKLPFAVFELTKTGWETQALLSVISKKIGIPVSSWGISGLKDKRSVTSQLITIPRNYAPKNKVHGNGWTMTPFGGAERPLKSGDHRGNRFTITVRDIIHRDVQLLPSRIAQVKSVGIPNWFDSQRFGSASEGFLPGQMLISGDLEGAMRLHLTSPQPSDRSSRRRDKKKLRLLWPNLDELELESIQYKPFKEILRAWKDKSNTPHEAMMAAYSAVPRSLRGLWISAWQSEIWNGVLRDIILSSYPDHLLRCIEIGVGGPLLYPRAPVGRRGRAKRSLIENIAQTLNTIPQVLEMPTLDETRMEHMHPSMQERITSIRREGHQMVKSLGIKMSNHERNTVVFPTDLEASEPILDDLNGSSKHKRWKCTLSFDLPSGSYATNVIKRLFQ
;
A
#
# COMPACT_ATOMS: atom_id res chain seq x y z
N MET A 1 -19.15 -2.57 -10.78
CA MET A 1 -17.70 -2.34 -10.67
C MET A 1 -17.01 -3.65 -10.97
N VAL A 2 -15.90 -3.64 -11.69
CA VAL A 2 -15.12 -4.86 -11.94
C VAL A 2 -14.63 -5.48 -10.64
N LYS A 3 -14.40 -6.79 -10.66
CA LYS A 3 -13.88 -7.56 -9.52
C LYS A 3 -12.45 -8.02 -9.81
N ILE A 4 -11.62 -8.02 -8.77
CA ILE A 4 -10.25 -8.54 -8.77
C ILE A 4 -10.02 -9.36 -7.51
N ARG A 5 -8.99 -10.21 -7.49
CA ARG A 5 -8.63 -11.03 -6.31
C ARG A 5 -9.79 -11.96 -5.89
N THR A 6 -10.51 -12.55 -6.86
CA THR A 6 -11.57 -13.53 -6.56
C THR A 6 -10.95 -14.80 -6.00
N THR A 7 -9.82 -15.22 -6.58
CA THR A 7 -8.89 -16.19 -5.98
C THR A 7 -7.47 -15.59 -5.91
N PRO A 8 -6.56 -16.12 -5.07
CA PRO A 8 -5.16 -15.68 -5.06
C PRO A 8 -4.45 -15.83 -6.42
N GLU A 9 -4.79 -16.87 -7.17
CA GLU A 9 -4.21 -17.21 -8.49
C GLU A 9 -4.66 -16.24 -9.60
N GLU A 10 -5.60 -15.34 -9.31
CA GLU A 10 -6.04 -14.29 -10.23
C GLU A 10 -5.33 -12.95 -10.00
N PHE A 11 -4.39 -12.92 -9.06
CA PHE A 11 -3.60 -11.73 -8.76
C PHE A 11 -2.16 -12.16 -8.51
N LEU A 12 -1.37 -12.18 -9.58
CA LEU A 12 0.05 -12.52 -9.54
C LEU A 12 0.87 -11.24 -9.42
N VAL A 13 1.86 -11.27 -8.54
CA VAL A 13 2.82 -10.17 -8.35
C VAL A 13 4.22 -10.74 -8.31
N GLU A 14 5.03 -10.42 -9.30
CA GLU A 14 6.43 -10.83 -9.37
C GLU A 14 7.31 -9.62 -9.13
N GLU A 15 8.17 -9.67 -8.11
CA GLU A 15 9.14 -8.61 -7.85
C GLU A 15 10.18 -8.57 -8.96
N GLN A 16 10.35 -7.40 -9.56
CA GLN A 16 11.46 -7.21 -10.49
C GLN A 16 12.76 -7.04 -9.69
N PRO A 17 13.84 -7.72 -10.09
CA PRO A 17 15.11 -7.67 -9.38
C PRO A 17 15.64 -6.23 -9.26
N PRO A 18 16.52 -5.96 -8.28
CA PRO A 18 17.17 -4.67 -8.15
C PRO A 18 17.97 -4.29 -9.41
N PRO A 19 18.40 -3.02 -9.53
CA PRO A 19 19.35 -2.63 -10.56
C PRO A 19 20.61 -3.50 -10.56
N PRO A 20 21.31 -3.61 -11.71
CA PRO A 20 22.54 -4.41 -11.81
C PRO A 20 23.56 -4.09 -10.72
N GLY A 21 24.25 -5.12 -10.24
CA GLY A 21 25.33 -5.00 -9.23
C GLY A 21 24.90 -5.22 -7.79
N LEU A 22 23.61 -5.19 -7.45
CA LEU A 22 23.16 -5.55 -6.09
C LEU A 22 23.02 -7.06 -5.89
N ILE A 23 22.58 -7.77 -6.92
CA ILE A 23 22.42 -9.23 -6.93
C ILE A 23 23.24 -9.78 -8.09
N THR A 24 23.97 -10.85 -7.81
CA THR A 24 24.66 -11.67 -8.82
C THR A 24 23.96 -13.00 -8.89
N GLU A 25 23.28 -13.27 -10.02
CA GLU A 25 22.60 -14.55 -10.27
C GLU A 25 23.60 -15.71 -10.23
N ASP A 26 23.15 -16.86 -9.71
CA ASP A 26 23.94 -18.09 -9.56
C ASP A 26 25.23 -17.95 -8.73
N ASP A 27 25.46 -16.82 -8.05
CA ASP A 27 26.61 -16.64 -7.18
C ASP A 27 26.44 -17.38 -5.84
N THR A 28 27.45 -18.18 -5.52
CA THR A 28 27.50 -19.01 -4.30
C THR A 28 28.57 -18.58 -3.31
N LYS A 29 29.31 -17.49 -3.59
CA LYS A 29 30.48 -17.03 -2.83
C LYS A 29 30.19 -15.79 -1.98
N LEU A 30 29.26 -14.95 -2.40
CA LEU A 30 28.92 -13.70 -1.72
C LEU A 30 28.33 -13.95 -0.31
N PRO A 31 28.56 -13.01 0.64
CA PRO A 31 28.25 -13.18 2.06
C PRO A 31 26.76 -13.34 2.37
N PHE A 32 25.87 -12.94 1.45
CA PHE A 32 24.44 -13.19 1.54
C PHE A 32 23.98 -14.09 0.39
N ALA A 33 23.23 -15.13 0.72
CA ALA A 33 22.49 -15.95 -0.21
C ALA A 33 21.18 -15.27 -0.59
N VAL A 34 20.94 -15.16 -1.89
CA VAL A 34 19.68 -14.66 -2.45
C VAL A 34 18.79 -15.86 -2.77
N PHE A 35 17.55 -15.80 -2.33
CA PHE A 35 16.50 -16.75 -2.69
C PHE A 35 15.33 -16.03 -3.33
N GLU A 36 14.70 -16.69 -4.28
CA GLU A 36 13.36 -16.35 -4.72
C GLU A 36 12.34 -17.03 -3.80
N LEU A 37 11.50 -16.24 -3.14
CA LEU A 37 10.42 -16.68 -2.27
C LEU A 37 9.07 -16.51 -2.99
N THR A 38 8.49 -17.62 -3.43
CA THR A 38 7.13 -17.69 -3.97
C THR A 38 6.14 -18.09 -2.87
N LYS A 39 5.01 -17.39 -2.76
CA LYS A 39 3.95 -17.69 -1.78
C LYS A 39 2.55 -17.50 -2.35
N THR A 40 1.61 -18.31 -1.89
CA THR A 40 0.17 -18.21 -2.21
C THR A 40 -0.63 -18.04 -0.92
N GLY A 41 -1.43 -16.98 -0.81
CA GLY A 41 -2.35 -16.82 0.33
C GLY A 41 -1.70 -16.44 1.66
N TRP A 42 -0.37 -16.28 1.70
CA TRP A 42 0.40 -15.96 2.90
C TRP A 42 0.64 -14.46 3.07
N GLU A 43 0.52 -13.99 4.32
CA GLU A 43 1.08 -12.69 4.71
C GLU A 43 2.60 -12.85 4.89
N THR A 44 3.37 -11.88 4.38
CA THR A 44 4.82 -11.98 4.26
C THR A 44 5.50 -12.18 5.62
N GLN A 45 5.17 -11.38 6.63
CA GLN A 45 5.80 -11.48 7.97
C GLN A 45 5.45 -12.79 8.69
N ALA A 46 4.20 -13.23 8.57
CA ALA A 46 3.76 -14.52 9.09
C ALA A 46 4.53 -15.67 8.44
N LEU A 47 4.71 -15.63 7.12
CA LEU A 47 5.46 -16.66 6.40
C LEU A 47 6.94 -16.64 6.78
N LEU A 48 7.60 -15.49 6.81
CA LEU A 48 8.99 -15.38 7.22
C LEU A 48 9.22 -15.97 8.62
N SER A 49 8.27 -15.77 9.55
CA SER A 49 8.32 -16.38 10.88
C SER A 49 8.23 -17.90 10.86
N VAL A 50 7.43 -18.48 9.94
CA VAL A 50 7.31 -19.93 9.75
C VAL A 50 8.60 -20.50 9.16
N ILE A 51 9.14 -19.86 8.11
CA ILE A 51 10.37 -20.33 7.46
C ILE A 51 11.56 -20.19 8.41
N SER A 52 11.66 -19.07 9.12
CA SER A 52 12.69 -18.81 10.14
C SER A 52 12.79 -19.93 11.17
N LYS A 53 11.65 -20.39 11.71
CA LYS A 53 11.61 -21.54 12.63
C LYS A 53 12.04 -22.84 11.97
N LYS A 54 11.67 -23.05 10.71
CA LYS A 54 12.00 -24.26 9.96
C LYS A 54 13.49 -24.36 9.64
N ILE A 55 14.15 -23.25 9.34
CA ILE A 55 15.58 -23.24 8.96
C ILE A 55 16.52 -22.80 10.09
N GLY A 56 16.00 -22.37 11.24
CA GLY A 56 16.79 -22.00 12.42
C GLY A 56 17.47 -20.63 12.33
N ILE A 57 17.02 -19.73 11.45
CA ILE A 57 17.63 -18.40 11.24
C ILE A 57 16.65 -17.31 11.63
N PRO A 58 16.97 -16.41 12.57
CA PRO A 58 16.09 -15.32 12.98
C PRO A 58 15.70 -14.40 11.81
N VAL A 59 14.41 -14.02 11.71
CA VAL A 59 13.91 -13.10 10.66
C VAL A 59 14.67 -11.76 10.62
N SER A 60 15.19 -11.30 11.76
CA SER A 60 15.98 -10.07 11.86
C SER A 60 17.29 -10.10 11.06
N SER A 61 17.78 -11.29 10.70
CA SER A 61 18.97 -11.47 9.88
C SER A 61 18.67 -11.45 8.37
N TRP A 62 17.41 -11.36 7.98
CA TRP A 62 16.97 -11.47 6.59
C TRP A 62 16.77 -10.08 6.00
N GLY A 63 17.00 -9.97 4.69
CA GLY A 63 16.72 -8.75 3.92
C GLY A 63 15.59 -8.97 2.94
N ILE A 64 14.69 -8.00 2.82
CA ILE A 64 13.58 -8.00 1.85
C ILE A 64 13.40 -6.60 1.27
N SER A 65 13.02 -6.54 -0.01
CA SER A 65 12.84 -5.26 -0.73
C SER A 65 11.48 -4.61 -0.51
N GLY A 66 10.49 -5.37 -0.04
CA GLY A 66 9.14 -4.89 0.22
C GLY A 66 8.23 -5.99 0.76
N LEU A 67 7.04 -5.59 1.22
CA LEU A 67 5.98 -6.53 1.59
C LEU A 67 5.09 -6.77 0.37
N LYS A 68 4.67 -8.02 0.18
CA LYS A 68 3.74 -8.40 -0.87
C LYS A 68 2.38 -8.78 -0.31
N ASP A 69 1.34 -8.62 -1.12
CA ASP A 69 -0.04 -8.86 -0.73
C ASP A 69 -0.31 -10.30 -0.30
N LYS A 70 -1.28 -10.47 0.61
CA LYS A 70 -1.71 -11.79 1.09
C LYS A 70 -2.64 -12.50 0.10
N ARG A 71 -3.56 -11.75 -0.51
CA ARG A 71 -4.61 -12.29 -1.41
C ARG A 71 -4.11 -12.35 -2.85
N SER A 72 -2.98 -13.01 -3.03
CA SER A 72 -2.24 -13.07 -4.29
C SER A 72 -1.26 -14.23 -4.28
N VAL A 73 -0.83 -14.64 -5.48
CA VAL A 73 0.41 -15.41 -5.68
C VAL A 73 1.52 -14.38 -5.86
N THR A 74 2.59 -14.48 -5.08
CA THR A 74 3.66 -13.48 -5.10
C THR A 74 5.03 -14.12 -5.14
N SER A 75 5.91 -13.62 -5.99
CA SER A 75 7.35 -13.93 -5.98
C SER A 75 8.15 -12.71 -5.57
N GLN A 76 9.13 -12.89 -4.69
CA GLN A 76 10.01 -11.80 -4.23
C GLN A 76 11.41 -12.32 -3.88
N LEU A 77 12.42 -11.46 -4.00
CA LEU A 77 13.77 -11.82 -3.58
C LEU A 77 13.97 -11.56 -2.08
N ILE A 78 14.68 -12.46 -1.43
CA ILE A 78 15.08 -12.36 -0.04
C ILE A 78 16.57 -12.68 0.10
N THR A 79 17.24 -12.05 1.06
CA THR A 79 18.63 -12.35 1.40
C THR A 79 18.74 -12.98 2.78
N ILE A 80 19.58 -14.01 2.90
CA ILE A 80 19.91 -14.70 4.15
C ILE A 80 21.44 -14.76 4.29
N PRO A 81 22.03 -14.58 5.48
CA PRO A 81 23.47 -14.71 5.65
C PRO A 81 23.95 -16.10 5.20
N ARG A 82 24.94 -16.14 4.31
CA ARG A 82 25.36 -17.35 3.58
C ARG A 82 25.74 -18.50 4.50
N ASN A 83 26.43 -18.21 5.60
CA ASN A 83 26.92 -19.21 6.55
C ASN A 83 25.80 -20.08 7.16
N TYR A 84 24.55 -19.60 7.14
CA TYR A 84 23.41 -20.32 7.67
C TYR A 84 22.39 -20.71 6.59
N ALA A 85 22.57 -20.22 5.35
CA ALA A 85 21.60 -20.37 4.29
C ALA A 85 21.51 -21.84 3.79
N PRO A 86 20.29 -22.35 3.53
CA PRO A 86 20.14 -23.68 2.94
C PRO A 86 20.72 -23.72 1.52
N LYS A 87 21.42 -24.81 1.16
CA LYS A 87 22.00 -24.95 -0.18
C LYS A 87 20.96 -25.28 -1.27
N ASN A 88 19.87 -25.92 -0.88
CA ASN A 88 18.85 -26.44 -1.77
C ASN A 88 17.53 -25.69 -1.59
N LYS A 89 16.63 -25.88 -2.56
CA LYS A 89 15.23 -25.44 -2.51
C LYS A 89 14.55 -25.92 -1.23
N VAL A 90 13.93 -25.00 -0.50
CA VAL A 90 13.09 -25.29 0.66
C VAL A 90 11.63 -25.02 0.29
N HIS A 91 10.72 -25.90 0.70
CA HIS A 91 9.30 -25.73 0.41
C HIS A 91 8.44 -26.03 1.64
N GLY A 92 7.18 -25.61 1.55
CA GLY A 92 6.15 -25.93 2.52
C GLY A 92 4.76 -25.70 1.91
N ASN A 93 3.73 -25.79 2.73
CA ASN A 93 2.36 -25.62 2.24
C ASN A 93 2.13 -24.19 1.71
N GLY A 94 1.92 -24.06 0.40
CA GLY A 94 1.63 -22.79 -0.28
C GLY A 94 2.83 -21.84 -0.38
N TRP A 95 4.08 -22.33 -0.24
CA TRP A 95 5.27 -21.51 -0.47
C TRP A 95 6.50 -22.32 -0.88
N THR A 96 7.44 -21.65 -1.54
CA THR A 96 8.70 -22.20 -2.00
C THR A 96 9.79 -21.13 -1.90
N MET A 97 10.98 -21.53 -1.48
CA MET A 97 12.17 -20.70 -1.39
C MET A 97 13.27 -21.37 -2.21
N THR A 98 13.57 -20.84 -3.38
CA THR A 98 14.51 -21.39 -4.36
C THR A 98 15.79 -20.57 -4.36
N PRO A 99 17.00 -21.19 -4.30
CA PRO A 99 18.25 -20.46 -4.49
C PRO A 99 18.22 -19.65 -5.79
N PHE A 100 18.69 -18.41 -5.74
CA PHE A 100 18.69 -17.48 -6.89
C PHE A 100 20.09 -16.90 -7.16
N GLY A 101 20.89 -16.66 -6.12
CA GLY A 101 22.24 -16.14 -6.30
C GLY A 101 22.88 -15.60 -5.02
N GLY A 102 23.65 -14.52 -5.15
CA GLY A 102 24.39 -13.89 -4.05
C GLY A 102 24.33 -12.36 -4.05
N ALA A 103 24.54 -11.78 -2.86
CA ALA A 103 24.63 -10.33 -2.66
C ALA A 103 25.69 -9.97 -1.60
N GLU A 104 26.31 -8.79 -1.75
CA GLU A 104 27.31 -8.25 -0.81
C GLU A 104 26.70 -7.76 0.51
N ARG A 105 25.41 -7.39 0.48
CA ARG A 105 24.67 -6.91 1.65
C ARG A 105 23.24 -7.46 1.66
N PRO A 106 22.53 -7.41 2.80
CA PRO A 106 21.11 -7.73 2.82
C PRO A 106 20.32 -6.77 1.94
N LEU A 107 19.23 -7.27 1.34
CA LEU A 107 18.21 -6.44 0.70
C LEU A 107 17.52 -5.54 1.74
N LYS A 108 17.22 -4.32 1.32
CA LYS A 108 16.58 -3.27 2.09
C LYS A 108 15.31 -2.83 1.37
N SER A 109 14.37 -2.29 2.15
CA SER A 109 13.13 -1.71 1.61
C SER A 109 13.44 -0.72 0.49
N GLY A 110 12.85 -0.93 -0.68
CA GLY A 110 13.03 -0.09 -1.86
C GLY A 110 14.12 -0.55 -2.84
N ASP A 111 14.89 -1.59 -2.53
CA ASP A 111 15.94 -2.09 -3.45
C ASP A 111 15.37 -2.64 -4.78
N HIS A 112 14.12 -3.12 -4.79
CA HIS A 112 13.47 -3.64 -5.99
C HIS A 112 13.10 -2.51 -6.96
N ARG A 113 13.23 -2.78 -8.27
CA ARG A 113 12.85 -1.83 -9.32
C ARG A 113 11.34 -1.59 -9.39
N GLY A 114 10.57 -2.65 -9.17
CA GLY A 114 9.14 -2.63 -9.42
C GLY A 114 8.52 -4.00 -9.27
N ASN A 115 7.29 -4.14 -9.76
CA ASN A 115 6.58 -5.41 -9.74
C ASN A 115 5.88 -5.61 -11.09
N ARG A 116 6.00 -6.83 -11.64
CA ARG A 116 5.14 -7.32 -12.71
C ARG A 116 3.83 -7.77 -12.10
N PHE A 117 2.73 -7.31 -12.68
CA PHE A 117 1.39 -7.71 -12.29
C PHE A 117 0.76 -8.50 -13.41
N THR A 118 0.20 -9.66 -13.07
CA THR A 118 -0.70 -10.42 -13.94
C THR A 118 -2.02 -10.61 -13.20
N ILE A 119 -3.05 -9.88 -13.62
CA ILE A 119 -4.31 -9.73 -12.86
C ILE A 119 -5.50 -10.09 -13.73
N THR A 120 -6.29 -11.07 -13.30
CA THR A 120 -7.59 -11.36 -13.89
C THR A 120 -8.61 -10.36 -13.38
N VAL A 121 -9.20 -9.60 -14.31
CA VAL A 121 -10.28 -8.65 -14.06
C VAL A 121 -11.59 -9.30 -14.48
N ARG A 122 -12.56 -9.35 -13.57
CA ARG A 122 -13.86 -10.01 -13.72
C ARG A 122 -15.01 -9.01 -13.64
N ASP A 123 -16.22 -9.47 -13.93
CA ASP A 123 -17.46 -8.68 -13.92
C ASP A 123 -17.38 -7.43 -14.82
N ILE A 124 -16.69 -7.57 -15.95
CA ILE A 124 -16.56 -6.51 -16.95
C ILE A 124 -17.86 -6.45 -17.75
N ILE A 125 -18.37 -5.25 -18.00
CA ILE A 125 -19.54 -5.03 -18.86
C ILE A 125 -19.13 -4.91 -20.33
N HIS A 126 -20.02 -5.24 -21.26
CA HIS A 126 -19.75 -5.21 -22.70
C HIS A 126 -19.16 -3.87 -23.19
N ARG A 127 -19.69 -2.75 -22.69
CA ARG A 127 -19.21 -1.41 -23.03
C ARG A 127 -17.72 -1.22 -22.69
N ASP A 128 -17.28 -1.72 -21.54
CA ASP A 128 -15.89 -1.54 -21.10
C ASP A 128 -14.94 -2.46 -21.87
N VAL A 129 -15.39 -3.66 -22.27
CA VAL A 129 -14.67 -4.53 -23.21
C VAL A 129 -14.39 -3.79 -24.52
N GLN A 130 -15.41 -3.15 -25.12
CA GLN A 130 -15.26 -2.40 -26.37
C GLN A 130 -14.32 -1.19 -26.25
N LEU A 131 -14.25 -0.58 -25.07
CA LEU A 131 -13.40 0.60 -24.84
C LEU A 131 -11.96 0.24 -24.46
N LEU A 132 -11.71 -0.99 -24.00
CA LEU A 132 -10.45 -1.43 -23.41
C LEU A 132 -9.23 -1.17 -24.32
N PRO A 133 -9.22 -1.54 -25.62
CA PRO A 133 -8.06 -1.28 -26.49
C PRO A 133 -7.70 0.21 -26.55
N SER A 134 -8.71 1.08 -26.68
CA SER A 134 -8.50 2.53 -26.73
C SER A 134 -8.04 3.13 -25.40
N ARG A 135 -8.44 2.53 -24.28
CA ARG A 135 -8.01 2.95 -22.94
C ARG A 135 -6.58 2.51 -22.66
N ILE A 136 -6.20 1.30 -23.06
CA ILE A 136 -4.81 0.80 -22.97
C ILE A 136 -3.88 1.70 -23.78
N ALA A 137 -4.22 2.01 -25.04
CA ALA A 137 -3.41 2.89 -25.87
C ALA A 137 -3.19 4.27 -25.21
N GLN A 138 -4.25 4.84 -24.61
CA GLN A 138 -4.14 6.09 -23.86
C GLN A 138 -3.26 5.97 -22.61
N VAL A 139 -3.41 4.90 -21.82
CA VAL A 139 -2.58 4.69 -20.62
C VAL A 139 -1.10 4.57 -20.98
N LYS A 140 -0.78 3.87 -22.07
CA LYS A 140 0.60 3.77 -22.57
C LYS A 140 1.17 5.14 -22.98
N SER A 141 0.37 6.00 -23.62
CA SER A 141 0.85 7.29 -24.11
C SER A 141 0.86 8.40 -23.07
N VAL A 142 -0.09 8.40 -22.14
CA VAL A 142 -0.35 9.50 -21.19
C VAL A 142 0.11 9.16 -19.76
N GLY A 143 0.26 7.87 -19.44
CA GLY A 143 0.49 7.43 -18.07
C GLY A 143 -0.78 7.57 -17.21
N ILE A 144 -0.58 7.44 -15.90
CA ILE A 144 -1.63 7.60 -14.88
C ILE A 144 -1.09 8.37 -13.69
N PRO A 145 -1.89 9.24 -13.04
CA PRO A 145 -1.51 9.80 -11.76
C PRO A 145 -1.24 8.70 -10.73
N ASN A 146 -0.13 8.82 -10.01
CA ASN A 146 0.44 7.79 -9.15
C ASN A 146 -0.13 7.82 -7.72
N TRP A 147 -1.46 7.84 -7.61
CA TRP A 147 -2.20 7.93 -6.36
C TRP A 147 -1.80 6.86 -5.35
N PHE A 148 -1.78 7.22 -4.07
CA PHE A 148 -1.96 6.23 -3.00
C PHE A 148 -3.41 5.76 -3.00
N ASP A 149 -3.63 4.44 -3.05
CA ASP A 149 -4.98 3.86 -3.07
C ASP A 149 -5.47 3.51 -1.65
N SER A 150 -6.77 3.24 -1.51
CA SER A 150 -7.50 2.71 -0.35
C SER A 150 -6.72 1.70 0.50
N GLN A 151 -5.92 0.82 -0.11
CA GLN A 151 -5.08 -0.12 0.62
C GLN A 151 -4.05 0.59 1.55
N ARG A 152 -3.52 1.74 1.15
CA ARG A 152 -2.62 2.57 1.97
C ARG A 152 -3.33 3.12 3.21
N PHE A 153 -4.63 3.36 3.11
CA PHE A 153 -5.47 3.93 4.16
C PHE A 153 -6.19 2.85 4.98
N GLY A 154 -5.72 1.60 4.99
CA GLY A 154 -6.36 0.49 5.71
C GLY A 154 -6.40 0.63 7.24
N SER A 155 -5.69 1.62 7.81
CA SER A 155 -5.82 2.01 9.22
C SER A 155 -6.94 3.02 9.47
N ALA A 156 -7.52 3.61 8.42
CA ALA A 156 -8.59 4.57 8.55
C ALA A 156 -9.85 3.91 9.07
N SER A 157 -10.55 4.58 9.96
CA SER A 157 -11.85 4.14 10.47
C SER A 157 -12.72 5.35 10.71
N GLU A 158 -14.04 5.21 10.52
CA GLU A 158 -15.00 6.30 10.76
C GLU A 158 -14.66 7.60 10.00
N GLY A 159 -13.91 7.49 8.89
CA GLY A 159 -13.44 8.65 8.10
C GLY A 159 -12.12 9.28 8.58
N PHE A 160 -11.53 8.79 9.67
CA PHE A 160 -10.33 9.37 10.29
C PHE A 160 -9.10 8.47 10.20
N LEU A 161 -7.91 9.07 10.21
CA LEU A 161 -6.63 8.38 10.32
C LEU A 161 -6.04 8.54 11.73
N PRO A 162 -5.62 7.46 12.40
CA PRO A 162 -4.89 7.57 13.66
C PRO A 162 -3.63 8.44 13.53
N GLY A 163 -2.94 8.37 12.37
CA GLY A 163 -1.74 9.18 12.13
C GLY A 163 -2.02 10.68 12.09
N GLN A 164 -3.17 11.09 11.55
CA GLN A 164 -3.59 12.49 11.55
C GLN A 164 -3.88 12.98 12.97
N MET A 165 -4.56 12.16 13.78
CA MET A 165 -4.82 12.47 15.19
C MET A 165 -3.52 12.63 15.97
N LEU A 166 -2.54 11.73 15.77
CA LEU A 166 -1.22 11.84 16.39
C LEU A 166 -0.49 13.13 16.00
N ILE A 167 -0.45 13.47 14.70
CA ILE A 167 0.24 14.67 14.22
C ILE A 167 -0.44 15.95 14.78
N SER A 168 -1.75 15.90 15.05
CA SER A 168 -2.51 16.98 15.69
C SER A 168 -2.42 17.01 17.22
N GLY A 169 -1.71 16.07 17.85
CA GLY A 169 -1.59 15.96 19.31
C GLY A 169 -2.71 15.19 20.01
N ASP A 170 -3.65 14.61 19.26
CA ASP A 170 -4.77 13.82 19.78
C ASP A 170 -4.40 12.34 19.91
N LEU A 171 -3.52 12.05 20.89
CA LEU A 171 -3.10 10.68 21.19
C LEU A 171 -4.26 9.80 21.64
N GLU A 172 -5.15 10.35 22.47
CA GLU A 172 -6.32 9.65 22.98
C GLU A 172 -7.27 9.24 21.86
N GLY A 173 -7.60 10.16 20.94
CA GLY A 173 -8.42 9.87 19.78
C GLY A 173 -7.81 8.80 18.87
N ALA A 174 -6.49 8.86 18.65
CA ALA A 174 -5.79 7.83 17.87
C ALA A 174 -5.92 6.43 18.51
N MET A 175 -5.75 6.35 19.84
CA MET A 175 -5.88 5.11 20.60
C MET A 175 -7.33 4.62 20.66
N ARG A 176 -8.29 5.51 20.87
CA ARG A 176 -9.73 5.22 20.82
C ARG A 176 -10.10 4.60 19.48
N LEU A 177 -9.71 5.25 18.39
CA LEU A 177 -10.02 4.80 17.03
C LEU A 177 -9.41 3.41 16.76
N HIS A 178 -8.18 3.17 17.23
CA HIS A 178 -7.51 1.88 17.07
C HIS A 178 -8.19 0.75 17.86
N LEU A 179 -8.53 1.01 19.12
CA LEU A 179 -9.00 0.02 20.09
C LEU A 179 -10.51 -0.26 19.99
N THR A 180 -11.31 0.67 19.46
CA THR A 180 -12.77 0.59 19.52
C THR A 180 -13.45 0.45 18.15
N SER A 181 -12.85 0.98 17.08
CA SER A 181 -13.55 1.08 15.80
C SER A 181 -13.36 -0.17 14.92
N PRO A 182 -14.45 -0.84 14.49
CA PRO A 182 -14.37 -2.09 13.74
C PRO A 182 -13.80 -1.88 12.34
N GLN A 183 -13.03 -2.86 11.86
CA GLN A 183 -12.49 -2.88 10.50
C GLN A 183 -13.03 -4.09 9.71
N PRO A 184 -13.25 -3.97 8.39
CA PRO A 184 -13.70 -5.10 7.56
C PRO A 184 -12.77 -6.32 7.63
N SER A 185 -11.47 -6.08 7.83
CA SER A 185 -10.44 -7.12 7.94
C SER A 185 -10.33 -7.76 9.33
N ASP A 186 -11.14 -7.32 10.31
CA ASP A 186 -11.08 -7.84 11.67
C ASP A 186 -11.48 -9.31 11.74
N ARG A 187 -10.64 -10.11 12.38
CA ARG A 187 -11.03 -11.46 12.81
C ARG A 187 -12.07 -11.37 13.93
N SER A 188 -12.82 -12.45 14.12
CA SER A 188 -13.91 -12.52 15.11
C SER A 188 -13.47 -12.14 16.53
N SER A 189 -12.29 -12.58 16.98
CA SER A 189 -11.71 -12.20 18.28
C SER A 189 -11.50 -10.69 18.39
N ARG A 190 -10.75 -10.08 17.47
CA ARG A 190 -10.50 -8.65 17.44
C ARG A 190 -11.80 -7.83 17.37
N ARG A 191 -12.79 -8.28 16.60
CA ARG A 191 -14.10 -7.63 16.52
C ARG A 191 -14.85 -7.65 17.85
N ARG A 192 -14.83 -8.78 18.58
CA ARG A 192 -15.43 -8.89 19.91
C ARG A 192 -14.73 -7.98 20.92
N ASP A 193 -13.41 -7.99 20.95
CA ASP A 193 -12.63 -7.15 21.86
C ASP A 193 -12.90 -5.66 21.61
N LYS A 194 -12.92 -5.22 20.34
CA LYS A 194 -13.29 -3.84 19.99
C LYS A 194 -14.68 -3.45 20.47
N LYS A 195 -15.67 -4.34 20.34
CA LYS A 195 -17.03 -4.09 20.84
C LYS A 195 -17.04 -3.89 22.36
N LYS A 196 -16.30 -4.71 23.11
CA LYS A 196 -16.15 -4.56 24.57
C LYS A 196 -15.48 -3.23 24.91
N LEU A 197 -14.35 -2.93 24.29
CA LEU A 197 -13.58 -1.72 24.52
C LEU A 197 -14.39 -0.46 24.19
N ARG A 198 -15.21 -0.50 23.13
CA ARG A 198 -16.10 0.60 22.76
C ARG A 198 -17.15 0.90 23.82
N LEU A 199 -17.67 -0.11 24.52
CA LEU A 199 -18.66 0.07 25.58
C LEU A 199 -18.05 0.63 26.86
N LEU A 200 -16.77 0.31 27.12
CA LEU A 200 -16.06 0.73 28.33
C LEU A 200 -15.36 2.09 28.16
N TRP A 201 -15.06 2.53 26.93
CA TRP A 201 -14.29 3.75 26.72
C TRP A 201 -14.98 5.01 27.31
N PRO A 202 -14.26 5.88 28.04
CA PRO A 202 -12.81 5.88 28.33
C PRO A 202 -12.40 5.11 29.59
N ASN A 203 -13.33 4.50 30.33
CA ASN A 203 -13.15 3.82 31.63
C ASN A 203 -12.47 2.44 31.50
N LEU A 204 -11.29 2.38 30.87
CA LEU A 204 -10.54 1.14 30.65
C LEU A 204 -10.05 0.48 31.95
N ASP A 205 -10.04 1.20 33.06
CA ASP A 205 -9.65 0.66 34.36
C ASP A 205 -10.62 -0.41 34.86
N GLU A 206 -11.90 -0.33 34.48
CA GLU A 206 -12.94 -1.32 34.80
C GLU A 206 -12.79 -2.63 34.00
N LEU A 207 -11.94 -2.67 32.97
CA LEU A 207 -11.79 -3.83 32.10
C LEU A 207 -11.11 -5.01 32.81
N GLU A 208 -11.72 -6.18 32.79
CA GLU A 208 -11.01 -7.43 33.08
C GLU A 208 -10.03 -7.78 31.95
N LEU A 209 -8.72 -7.67 32.19
CA LEU A 209 -7.69 -7.86 31.17
C LEU A 209 -7.72 -9.27 30.53
N GLU A 210 -8.07 -10.28 31.32
CA GLU A 210 -8.22 -11.67 30.85
C GLU A 210 -9.39 -11.87 29.89
N SER A 211 -10.33 -10.92 29.83
CA SER A 211 -11.46 -10.97 28.90
C SER A 211 -11.08 -10.61 27.45
N ILE A 212 -9.86 -10.11 27.23
CA ILE A 212 -9.34 -9.71 25.91
C ILE A 212 -8.64 -10.89 25.23
N GLN A 213 -9.12 -11.26 24.05
CA GLN A 213 -8.60 -12.42 23.32
C GLN A 213 -7.44 -12.07 22.39
N TYR A 214 -7.47 -10.88 21.80
CA TYR A 214 -6.46 -10.43 20.84
C TYR A 214 -5.21 -9.97 21.58
N LYS A 215 -4.17 -10.81 21.57
CA LYS A 215 -2.91 -10.58 22.31
C LYS A 215 -2.34 -9.16 22.17
N PRO A 216 -2.23 -8.54 20.97
CA PRO A 216 -1.71 -7.17 20.87
C PRO A 216 -2.55 -6.12 21.63
N PHE A 217 -3.87 -6.27 21.69
CA PHE A 217 -4.69 -5.39 22.52
C PHE A 217 -4.46 -5.65 24.00
N LYS A 218 -4.31 -6.93 24.40
CA LYS A 218 -3.98 -7.29 25.78
C LYS A 218 -2.66 -6.67 26.24
N GLU A 219 -1.63 -6.63 25.40
CA GLU A 219 -0.36 -5.96 25.73
C GLU A 219 -0.53 -4.44 25.90
N ILE A 220 -1.29 -3.77 25.01
CA ILE A 220 -1.60 -2.34 25.12
C ILE A 220 -2.33 -2.04 26.43
N LEU A 221 -3.35 -2.83 26.76
CA LEU A 221 -4.19 -2.64 27.94
C LEU A 221 -3.47 -3.02 29.23
N ARG A 222 -2.52 -3.96 29.17
CA ARG A 222 -1.61 -4.24 30.29
C ARG A 222 -0.73 -3.04 30.56
N ALA A 223 -0.14 -2.43 29.51
CA ALA A 223 0.68 -1.23 29.66
C ALA A 223 -0.11 -0.01 30.16
N TRP A 224 -1.39 0.12 29.76
CA TRP A 224 -2.31 1.11 30.34
C TRP A 224 -2.52 0.92 31.84
N LYS A 225 -2.74 -0.34 32.27
CA LYS A 225 -3.04 -0.70 33.66
C LYS A 225 -1.81 -0.80 34.56
N ASP A 226 -0.62 -0.89 33.97
CA ASP A 226 0.61 -0.91 34.74
C ASP A 226 0.77 0.44 35.43
N LYS A 227 0.94 0.42 36.76
CA LYS A 227 0.69 1.53 37.68
C LYS A 227 1.54 2.77 37.34
N SER A 228 1.03 3.55 36.41
CA SER A 228 1.52 4.85 35.97
C SER A 228 0.98 5.90 36.93
N ASN A 229 1.78 6.90 37.31
CA ASN A 229 1.39 7.86 38.32
C ASN A 229 0.39 8.91 37.80
N THR A 230 0.16 8.97 36.47
CA THR A 230 -0.84 9.86 35.82
C THR A 230 -1.54 9.24 34.60
N PRO A 231 -2.75 9.72 34.20
CA PRO A 231 -3.44 9.28 32.98
C PRO A 231 -2.64 9.49 31.68
N HIS A 232 -1.84 10.56 31.60
CA HIS A 232 -1.01 10.85 30.43
C HIS A 232 0.10 9.82 30.26
N GLU A 233 0.80 9.47 31.34
CA GLU A 233 1.84 8.43 31.32
C GLU A 233 1.26 7.06 30.96
N ALA A 234 0.09 6.71 31.49
CA ALA A 234 -0.61 5.47 31.14
C ALA A 234 -0.94 5.41 29.64
N MET A 235 -1.42 6.52 29.05
CA MET A 235 -1.68 6.61 27.62
C MET A 235 -0.40 6.46 26.80
N MET A 236 0.69 7.09 27.21
CA MET A 236 1.99 6.98 26.54
C MET A 236 2.57 5.57 26.61
N ALA A 237 2.41 4.88 27.76
CA ALA A 237 2.79 3.48 27.92
C ALA A 237 1.96 2.57 27.01
N ALA A 238 0.63 2.74 27.00
CA ALA A 238 -0.29 2.01 26.13
C ALA A 238 0.05 2.21 24.64
N TYR A 239 0.31 3.44 24.22
CA TYR A 239 0.72 3.74 22.85
C TYR A 239 2.09 3.12 22.51
N SER A 240 3.04 3.15 23.43
CA SER A 240 4.37 2.56 23.23
C SER A 240 4.32 1.05 23.03
N ALA A 241 3.34 0.38 23.64
CA ALA A 241 3.03 -1.03 23.45
C ALA A 241 2.38 -1.36 22.08
N VAL A 242 1.91 -0.36 21.33
CA VAL A 242 1.47 -0.56 19.94
C VAL A 242 2.68 -0.99 19.10
N PRO A 243 2.56 -2.07 18.29
CA PRO A 243 3.68 -2.54 17.46
C PRO A 243 4.28 -1.42 16.61
N ARG A 244 5.61 -1.30 16.62
CA ARG A 244 6.33 -0.22 15.91
C ARG A 244 5.97 -0.15 14.42
N SER A 245 5.77 -1.30 13.78
CA SER A 245 5.33 -1.40 12.39
C SER A 245 3.96 -0.74 12.17
N LEU A 246 3.02 -0.92 13.10
CA LEU A 246 1.69 -0.33 13.02
C LEU A 246 1.72 1.19 13.25
N ARG A 247 2.53 1.67 14.21
CA ARG A 247 2.77 3.10 14.42
C ARG A 247 3.32 3.77 13.15
N GLY A 248 4.27 3.11 12.48
CA GLY A 248 4.78 3.55 11.18
C GLY A 248 3.73 3.56 10.07
N LEU A 249 2.83 2.57 10.03
CA LEU A 249 1.72 2.54 9.07
C LEU A 249 0.75 3.71 9.26
N TRP A 250 0.45 4.11 10.50
CA TRP A 250 -0.43 5.25 10.77
C TRP A 250 0.12 6.56 10.22
N ILE A 251 1.40 6.84 10.50
CA ILE A 251 2.07 8.03 9.98
C ILE A 251 2.22 7.95 8.46
N SER A 252 2.59 6.79 7.90
CA SER A 252 2.66 6.59 6.45
C SER A 252 1.32 6.86 5.74
N ALA A 253 0.19 6.45 6.35
CA ALA A 253 -1.13 6.73 5.80
C ALA A 253 -1.46 8.23 5.82
N TRP A 254 -1.10 8.95 6.90
CA TRP A 254 -1.22 10.41 6.94
C TRP A 254 -0.34 11.11 5.88
N GLN A 255 0.93 10.72 5.74
CA GLN A 255 1.81 11.27 4.69
C GLN A 255 1.20 11.05 3.29
N SER A 256 0.58 9.89 3.08
CA SER A 256 -0.05 9.54 1.80
C SER A 256 -1.32 10.35 1.53
N GLU A 257 -2.06 10.72 2.59
CA GLU A 257 -3.28 11.54 2.49
C GLU A 257 -2.94 12.96 2.08
N ILE A 258 -1.96 13.57 2.75
CA ILE A 258 -1.45 14.92 2.41
C ILE A 258 -0.90 14.92 0.98
N TRP A 259 -0.09 13.92 0.60
CA TRP A 259 0.45 13.80 -0.75
C TRP A 259 -0.65 13.67 -1.82
N ASN A 260 -1.67 12.84 -1.58
CA ASN A 260 -2.84 12.74 -2.45
C ASN A 260 -3.59 14.09 -2.53
N GLY A 261 -3.74 14.81 -1.42
CA GLY A 261 -4.37 16.14 -1.41
C GLY A 261 -3.66 17.12 -2.33
N VAL A 262 -2.33 17.21 -2.23
CA VAL A 262 -1.52 18.12 -3.06
C VAL A 262 -1.59 17.76 -4.54
N LEU A 263 -1.45 16.48 -4.90
CA LEU A 263 -1.59 16.06 -6.30
C LEU A 263 -3.00 16.31 -6.84
N ARG A 264 -4.03 16.21 -5.99
CA ARG A 264 -5.42 16.53 -6.35
C ARG A 264 -5.58 18.01 -6.69
N ASP A 265 -5.05 18.90 -5.85
CA ASP A 265 -5.08 20.34 -6.09
C ASP A 265 -4.41 20.68 -7.43
N ILE A 266 -3.22 20.12 -7.67
CA ILE A 266 -2.48 20.30 -8.93
C ILE A 266 -3.32 19.85 -10.14
N ILE A 267 -3.95 18.68 -10.07
CA ILE A 267 -4.77 18.16 -11.17
C ILE A 267 -6.02 19.02 -11.40
N LEU A 268 -6.71 19.46 -10.33
CA LEU A 268 -7.87 20.34 -10.45
C LEU A 268 -7.51 21.70 -11.06
N SER A 269 -6.34 22.26 -10.72
CA SER A 269 -5.86 23.49 -11.33
C SER A 269 -5.40 23.31 -12.78
N SER A 270 -5.05 22.08 -13.18
CA SER A 270 -4.50 21.80 -14.52
C SER A 270 -5.55 21.38 -15.54
N TYR A 271 -6.71 20.85 -15.11
CA TYR A 271 -7.72 20.28 -15.99
C TYR A 271 -9.11 20.82 -15.68
N PRO A 272 -9.93 21.07 -16.72
CA PRO A 272 -11.35 21.31 -16.51
C PRO A 272 -12.06 20.01 -16.08
N ASP A 273 -13.06 20.14 -15.21
CA ASP A 273 -13.78 19.02 -14.57
C ASP A 273 -14.30 17.96 -15.56
N HIS A 274 -14.77 18.38 -16.74
CA HIS A 274 -15.32 17.47 -17.74
C HIS A 274 -14.28 16.53 -18.38
N LEU A 275 -12.97 16.77 -18.15
CA LEU A 275 -11.87 15.89 -18.54
C LEU A 275 -11.38 15.01 -17.39
N LEU A 276 -11.96 15.16 -16.19
CA LEU A 276 -11.55 14.43 -15.00
C LEU A 276 -12.55 13.34 -14.67
N ARG A 277 -12.06 12.10 -14.62
CA ARG A 277 -12.81 11.01 -14.02
C ARG A 277 -12.51 10.96 -12.52
N CYS A 278 -13.54 11.22 -11.72
CA CYS A 278 -13.50 11.11 -10.27
C CYS A 278 -13.85 9.69 -9.81
N ILE A 279 -13.04 9.12 -8.90
CA ILE A 279 -13.25 7.83 -8.24
C ILE A 279 -13.10 8.01 -6.72
N GLU A 280 -14.19 7.78 -6.00
CA GLU A 280 -14.21 7.83 -4.53
C GLU A 280 -13.58 6.59 -3.91
N ILE A 281 -12.72 6.81 -2.92
CA ILE A 281 -12.08 5.72 -2.14
C ILE A 281 -12.24 5.92 -0.62
N GLY A 282 -13.04 6.90 -0.20
CA GLY A 282 -13.09 7.37 1.19
C GLY A 282 -11.84 8.19 1.53
N VAL A 283 -11.19 7.86 2.64
CA VAL A 283 -9.97 8.55 3.08
C VAL A 283 -8.89 8.49 2.01
N GLY A 284 -8.27 9.64 1.73
CA GLY A 284 -7.28 9.81 0.67
C GLY A 284 -7.88 10.02 -0.73
N GLY A 285 -9.21 9.96 -0.88
CA GLY A 285 -9.94 10.28 -2.10
C GLY A 285 -10.54 11.70 -2.11
N PRO A 286 -11.18 12.10 -3.23
CA PRO A 286 -11.29 11.35 -4.48
C PRO A 286 -9.97 11.23 -5.24
N LEU A 287 -9.88 10.22 -6.09
CA LEU A 287 -8.81 10.05 -7.08
C LEU A 287 -9.29 10.63 -8.42
N LEU A 288 -8.46 11.47 -9.05
CA LEU A 288 -8.77 12.13 -10.31
C LEU A 288 -7.92 11.54 -11.44
N TYR A 289 -8.56 11.17 -12.55
CA TYR A 289 -7.88 10.62 -13.72
C TYR A 289 -8.22 11.45 -14.96
N PRO A 290 -7.24 12.18 -15.53
CA PRO A 290 -7.43 12.85 -16.81
C PRO A 290 -7.76 11.87 -17.94
N ARG A 291 -8.84 12.15 -18.67
CA ARG A 291 -9.36 11.28 -19.73
C ARG A 291 -10.20 12.04 -20.74
N ALA A 292 -9.97 11.75 -22.02
CA ALA A 292 -10.83 12.22 -23.09
C ALA A 292 -12.25 11.61 -23.00
N PRO A 293 -13.33 12.43 -23.07
CA PRO A 293 -14.71 11.95 -23.03
C PRO A 293 -15.04 10.96 -24.15
N VAL A 294 -15.99 10.06 -23.90
CA VAL A 294 -16.35 8.98 -24.83
C VAL A 294 -16.99 9.48 -26.12
N GLY A 295 -17.62 10.66 -26.11
CA GLY A 295 -18.39 11.22 -27.24
C GLY A 295 -17.57 11.75 -28.42
N ARG A 296 -16.26 12.02 -28.26
CA ARG A 296 -15.42 12.53 -29.36
C ARG A 296 -14.81 11.38 -30.17
N ARG A 297 -14.67 11.56 -31.49
CA ARG A 297 -14.05 10.56 -32.41
C ARG A 297 -13.04 11.23 -33.34
N GLY A 298 -12.25 10.42 -34.05
CA GLY A 298 -11.32 10.90 -35.09
C GLY A 298 -10.24 11.85 -34.58
N ARG A 299 -9.92 12.88 -35.39
CA ARG A 299 -8.85 13.86 -35.11
C ARG A 299 -9.09 14.64 -33.80
N ALA A 300 -10.33 15.04 -33.52
CA ALA A 300 -10.67 15.81 -32.32
C ALA A 300 -10.40 15.04 -31.02
N LYS A 301 -10.63 13.73 -31.00
CA LYS A 301 -10.29 12.89 -29.83
C LYS A 301 -8.78 12.71 -29.68
N ARG A 302 -8.04 12.53 -30.78
CA ARG A 302 -6.58 12.41 -30.76
C ARG A 302 -5.91 13.67 -30.23
N SER A 303 -6.26 14.83 -30.78
CA SER A 303 -5.77 16.12 -30.27
C SER A 303 -6.11 16.36 -28.81
N LEU A 304 -7.31 15.96 -28.34
CA LEU A 304 -7.64 16.06 -26.91
C LEU A 304 -6.78 15.14 -26.03
N ILE A 305 -6.48 13.92 -26.49
CA ILE A 305 -5.59 12.99 -25.78
C ILE A 305 -4.17 13.55 -25.73
N GLU A 306 -3.68 14.11 -26.83
CA GLU A 306 -2.37 14.76 -26.92
C GLU A 306 -2.29 15.96 -25.97
N ASN A 307 -3.32 16.81 -25.93
CA ASN A 307 -3.38 17.93 -24.99
C ASN A 307 -3.36 17.46 -23.53
N ILE A 308 -4.13 16.40 -23.20
CA ILE A 308 -4.08 15.81 -21.86
C ILE A 308 -2.67 15.30 -21.52
N ALA A 309 -2.00 14.65 -22.46
CA ALA A 309 -0.63 14.18 -22.27
C ALA A 309 0.34 15.35 -22.03
N GLN A 310 0.23 16.40 -22.84
CA GLN A 310 1.06 17.60 -22.71
C GLN A 310 0.85 18.28 -21.36
N THR A 311 -0.40 18.43 -20.90
CA THR A 311 -0.70 19.00 -19.58
C THR A 311 -0.15 18.14 -18.43
N LEU A 312 -0.14 16.80 -18.53
CA LEU A 312 0.51 15.96 -17.52
C LEU A 312 2.04 16.13 -17.50
N ASN A 313 2.65 16.48 -18.63
CA ASN A 313 4.08 16.76 -18.67
C ASN A 313 4.46 18.12 -18.07
N THR A 314 3.48 19.04 -17.91
CA THR A 314 3.72 20.36 -17.29
C THR A 314 3.53 20.38 -15.79
N ILE A 315 2.84 19.40 -15.20
CA ILE A 315 2.74 19.31 -13.73
C ILE A 315 4.08 18.86 -13.12
N PRO A 316 4.36 19.14 -11.84
CA PRO A 316 5.55 18.62 -11.17
C PRO A 316 5.65 17.11 -11.34
N GLN A 317 6.76 16.62 -11.89
CA GLN A 317 6.94 15.18 -12.18
C GLN A 317 7.20 14.36 -10.92
N VAL A 318 7.73 15.00 -9.89
CA VAL A 318 7.93 14.44 -8.55
C VAL A 318 7.35 15.36 -7.49
N LEU A 319 6.95 14.77 -6.37
CA LEU A 319 6.61 15.47 -5.14
C LEU A 319 7.32 14.77 -3.99
N GLU A 320 7.95 15.55 -3.12
CA GLU A 320 8.48 15.07 -1.84
C GLU A 320 7.39 14.44 -0.97
N MET A 321 7.74 13.40 -0.23
CA MET A 321 6.83 12.86 0.80
C MET A 321 6.78 13.83 2.01
N PRO A 322 5.58 14.11 2.57
CA PRO A 322 5.40 15.01 3.70
C PRO A 322 6.28 14.65 4.90
N THR A 323 7.06 15.58 5.44
CA THR A 323 7.93 15.34 6.60
C THR A 323 7.80 16.44 7.65
N LEU A 324 8.25 16.16 8.88
CA LEU A 324 8.34 17.13 9.99
C LEU A 324 9.78 17.65 10.20
N ASP A 325 10.70 17.29 9.30
CA ASP A 325 12.07 17.80 9.27
C ASP A 325 12.09 19.17 8.59
N GLU A 326 12.26 20.22 9.38
CA GLU A 326 12.19 21.63 8.96
C GLU A 326 13.14 21.92 7.78
N THR A 327 14.35 21.34 7.77
CA THR A 327 15.34 21.55 6.70
C THR A 327 14.85 21.01 5.35
N ARG A 328 14.03 19.97 5.38
CA ARG A 328 13.44 19.36 4.19
C ARG A 328 12.13 19.99 3.79
N MET A 329 11.44 20.63 4.74
CA MET A 329 10.13 21.24 4.46
C MET A 329 10.23 22.34 3.41
N GLU A 330 11.35 23.08 3.38
CA GLU A 330 11.62 24.15 2.40
C GLU A 330 11.60 23.66 0.94
N HIS A 331 11.90 22.38 0.71
CA HIS A 331 11.95 21.76 -0.61
C HIS A 331 10.60 21.15 -1.03
N MET A 332 9.61 21.09 -0.13
CA MET A 332 8.29 20.54 -0.45
C MET A 332 7.45 21.54 -1.23
N HIS A 333 6.45 21.04 -1.96
CA HIS A 333 5.49 21.88 -2.66
C HIS A 333 4.75 22.84 -1.68
N PRO A 334 4.48 24.11 -2.03
CA PRO A 334 3.90 25.09 -1.10
C PRO A 334 2.59 24.66 -0.42
N SER A 335 1.63 24.10 -1.18
CA SER A 335 0.38 23.53 -0.61
C SER A 335 0.66 22.41 0.39
N MET A 336 1.74 21.64 0.21
CA MET A 336 2.16 20.62 1.19
C MET A 336 2.66 21.26 2.48
N GLN A 337 3.48 22.30 2.37
CA GLN A 337 4.01 23.03 3.52
C GLN A 337 2.86 23.61 4.36
N GLU A 338 1.92 24.31 3.72
CA GLU A 338 0.73 24.89 4.35
C GLU A 338 -0.11 23.84 5.10
N ARG A 339 -0.36 22.68 4.45
CA ARG A 339 -1.11 21.58 5.06
C ARG A 339 -0.43 20.98 6.29
N ILE A 340 0.89 21.03 6.38
CA ILE A 340 1.64 20.52 7.54
C ILE A 340 1.75 21.59 8.63
N THR A 341 2.07 22.84 8.28
CA THR A 341 2.27 23.92 9.25
C THR A 341 0.97 24.40 9.90
N SER A 342 -0.18 24.18 9.26
CA SER A 342 -1.50 24.43 9.84
C SER A 342 -1.87 23.45 10.97
N ILE A 343 -1.12 22.35 11.15
CA ILE A 343 -1.34 21.40 12.24
C ILE A 343 -0.62 21.87 13.53
N ARG A 344 -1.20 21.57 14.70
CA ARG A 344 -0.69 22.00 16.01
C ARG A 344 0.75 21.53 16.25
N ARG A 345 1.64 22.45 16.64
CA ARG A 345 3.07 22.17 16.90
C ARG A 345 3.32 21.08 17.96
N GLU A 346 2.46 20.97 18.96
CA GLU A 346 2.58 19.98 20.04
C GLU A 346 2.60 18.53 19.51
N GLY A 347 1.76 18.21 18.52
CA GLY A 347 1.73 16.88 17.92
C GLY A 347 2.99 16.57 17.11
N HIS A 348 3.62 17.57 16.50
CA HIS A 348 4.92 17.39 15.81
C HIS A 348 6.02 16.99 16.79
N GLN A 349 6.08 17.65 17.96
CA GLN A 349 7.05 17.32 19.00
C GLN A 349 6.82 15.92 19.57
N MET A 350 5.56 15.54 19.79
CA MET A 350 5.20 14.19 20.22
C MET A 350 5.64 13.11 19.21
N VAL A 351 5.37 13.29 17.92
CA VAL A 351 5.78 12.32 16.90
C VAL A 351 7.31 12.20 16.81
N LYS A 352 8.02 13.33 16.95
CA LYS A 352 9.49 13.37 17.02
C LYS A 352 10.00 12.60 18.25
N SER A 353 9.44 12.82 19.44
CA SER A 353 9.87 12.15 20.68
C SER A 353 9.62 10.63 20.66
N LEU A 354 8.57 10.18 19.97
CA LEU A 354 8.24 8.77 19.79
C LEU A 354 9.17 8.03 18.80
N GLY A 355 10.10 8.73 18.14
CA GLY A 355 11.08 8.13 17.24
C GLY A 355 10.47 7.41 16.03
N ILE A 356 9.29 7.86 15.59
CA ILE A 356 8.60 7.28 14.45
C ILE A 356 9.28 7.76 13.16
N LYS A 357 9.81 6.83 12.38
CA LYS A 357 10.45 7.16 11.10
C LYS A 357 9.37 7.53 10.08
N MET A 358 9.59 8.66 9.42
CA MET A 358 8.75 9.15 8.32
C MET A 358 9.45 8.89 6.99
N SER A 359 8.65 8.66 5.94
CA SER A 359 9.18 8.57 4.58
C SER A 359 9.70 9.94 4.14
N ASN A 360 10.86 9.99 3.49
CA ASN A 360 11.53 11.23 3.10
C ASN A 360 12.19 11.07 1.72
N HIS A 361 11.43 10.53 0.77
CA HIS A 361 11.85 10.33 -0.62
C HIS A 361 10.94 11.12 -1.55
N GLU A 362 11.43 11.42 -2.73
CA GLU A 362 10.61 11.91 -3.84
C GLU A 362 9.75 10.79 -4.41
N ARG A 363 8.52 11.13 -4.77
CA ARG A 363 7.58 10.23 -5.41
C ARG A 363 7.11 10.82 -6.73
N ASN A 364 7.21 10.03 -7.79
CA ASN A 364 6.67 10.39 -9.10
C ASN A 364 5.17 10.65 -9.02
N THR A 365 4.71 11.77 -9.57
CA THR A 365 3.29 12.17 -9.63
C THR A 365 2.52 11.41 -10.70
N VAL A 366 3.21 11.00 -11.76
CA VAL A 366 2.68 10.21 -12.87
C VAL A 366 3.52 8.94 -13.01
N VAL A 367 2.87 7.83 -13.36
CA VAL A 367 3.52 6.56 -13.65
C VAL A 367 3.07 6.04 -15.01
N PHE A 368 4.01 5.47 -15.76
CA PHE A 368 3.77 4.88 -17.08
C PHE A 368 3.91 3.36 -16.93
N PRO A 369 2.79 2.59 -16.94
CA PRO A 369 2.88 1.14 -16.92
C PRO A 369 3.59 0.64 -18.18
N THR A 370 4.67 -0.11 -18.02
CA THR A 370 5.37 -0.76 -19.14
C THR A 370 4.76 -2.13 -19.41
N ASP A 371 4.93 -2.63 -20.64
CA ASP A 371 4.41 -3.92 -21.09
C ASP A 371 2.92 -4.14 -20.78
N LEU A 372 2.12 -3.07 -20.85
CA LEU A 372 0.70 -3.13 -20.57
C LEU A 372 -0.05 -3.87 -21.68
N GLU A 373 -0.56 -5.04 -21.36
CA GLU A 373 -1.29 -5.91 -22.26
C GLU A 373 -2.57 -6.42 -21.62
N ALA A 374 -3.54 -6.77 -22.47
CA ALA A 374 -4.77 -7.42 -22.06
C ALA A 374 -5.00 -8.64 -22.94
N SER A 375 -5.32 -9.78 -22.32
CA SER A 375 -5.81 -10.94 -23.04
C SER A 375 -7.12 -10.63 -23.76
N GLU A 376 -7.45 -11.44 -24.75
CA GLU A 376 -8.78 -11.38 -25.37
C GLU A 376 -9.87 -11.53 -24.29
N PRO A 377 -10.85 -10.61 -24.22
CA PRO A 377 -11.94 -10.71 -23.24
C PRO A 377 -12.87 -11.88 -23.56
N ILE A 378 -13.00 -12.80 -22.61
CA ILE A 378 -13.88 -13.97 -22.70
C ILE A 378 -15.05 -13.85 -21.73
N LEU A 379 -16.07 -14.71 -21.86
CA LEU A 379 -17.19 -14.72 -20.91
C LEU A 379 -16.71 -15.06 -19.49
N ASP A 380 -17.24 -14.33 -18.51
CA ASP A 380 -16.98 -14.54 -17.10
C ASP A 380 -17.85 -15.71 -16.59
N ASP A 381 -17.15 -16.78 -16.23
CA ASP A 381 -17.68 -18.03 -15.69
C ASP A 381 -18.25 -17.92 -14.25
N LEU A 382 -18.01 -16.80 -13.55
CA LEU A 382 -18.46 -16.63 -12.16
C LEU A 382 -19.52 -15.54 -11.98
N ASN A 383 -19.50 -14.50 -12.79
CA ASN A 383 -20.33 -13.31 -12.58
C ASN A 383 -21.39 -13.08 -13.68
N GLY A 384 -21.33 -13.84 -14.78
CA GLY A 384 -22.28 -13.73 -15.89
C GLY A 384 -23.46 -14.68 -15.76
N SER A 385 -24.52 -14.39 -16.53
CA SER A 385 -25.59 -15.34 -16.84
C SER A 385 -25.93 -15.28 -18.34
N SER A 386 -26.76 -16.21 -18.81
CA SER A 386 -27.24 -16.20 -20.20
C SER A 386 -27.95 -14.90 -20.59
N LYS A 387 -28.68 -14.28 -19.63
CA LYS A 387 -29.40 -13.00 -19.81
C LYS A 387 -28.53 -11.77 -19.55
N HIS A 388 -27.57 -11.87 -18.63
CA HIS A 388 -26.67 -10.78 -18.27
C HIS A 388 -25.22 -11.22 -18.42
N LYS A 389 -24.74 -11.17 -19.67
CA LYS A 389 -23.36 -11.52 -19.98
C LYS A 389 -22.40 -10.57 -19.25
N ARG A 390 -21.35 -11.17 -18.69
CA ARG A 390 -20.19 -10.50 -18.10
C ARG A 390 -18.94 -11.09 -18.73
N TRP A 391 -17.88 -10.31 -18.73
CA TRP A 391 -16.60 -10.68 -19.31
C TRP A 391 -15.50 -10.66 -18.28
N LYS A 392 -14.45 -11.44 -18.56
CA LYS A 392 -13.18 -11.38 -17.85
C LYS A 392 -12.04 -11.25 -18.85
N CYS A 393 -10.95 -10.62 -18.43
CA CYS A 393 -9.69 -10.61 -19.16
C CYS A 393 -8.53 -10.58 -18.17
N THR A 394 -7.35 -10.99 -18.61
CA THR A 394 -6.12 -10.87 -17.83
C THR A 394 -5.34 -9.66 -18.30
N LEU A 395 -5.00 -8.77 -17.37
CA LEU A 395 -4.05 -7.68 -17.61
C LEU A 395 -2.65 -8.10 -17.18
N SER A 396 -1.66 -7.77 -17.98
CA SER A 396 -0.23 -7.89 -17.64
C SER A 396 0.43 -6.52 -17.77
N PHE A 397 1.23 -6.09 -16.80
CA PHE A 397 2.00 -4.84 -16.85
C PHE A 397 3.02 -4.75 -15.72
N ASP A 398 4.03 -3.90 -15.89
CA ASP A 398 4.95 -3.54 -14.81
C ASP A 398 4.62 -2.17 -14.22
N LEU A 399 4.90 -2.03 -12.93
CA LEU A 399 4.92 -0.73 -12.25
C LEU A 399 6.17 -0.59 -11.38
N PRO A 400 6.73 0.63 -11.26
CA PRO A 400 7.82 0.91 -10.33
C PRO A 400 7.40 0.69 -8.87
N SER A 401 8.39 0.57 -8.00
CA SER A 401 8.16 0.41 -6.57
C SER A 401 7.33 1.58 -6.00
N GLY A 402 6.41 1.25 -5.09
CA GLY A 402 5.50 2.22 -4.48
C GLY A 402 4.29 2.61 -5.33
N SER A 403 4.13 2.13 -6.56
CA SER A 403 2.91 2.32 -7.38
C SER A 403 1.86 1.23 -7.14
N TYR A 404 0.60 1.52 -7.45
CA TYR A 404 -0.55 0.63 -7.18
C TYR A 404 -1.19 0.13 -8.48
N ALA A 405 -1.22 -1.19 -8.67
CA ALA A 405 -1.89 -1.83 -9.82
C ALA A 405 -3.39 -1.48 -9.92
N THR A 406 -4.02 -1.19 -8.78
CA THR A 406 -5.43 -0.76 -8.72
C THR A 406 -5.66 0.58 -9.42
N ASN A 407 -4.66 1.47 -9.53
CA ASN A 407 -4.79 2.71 -10.32
C ASN A 407 -4.93 2.40 -11.81
N VAL A 408 -4.19 1.40 -12.33
CA VAL A 408 -4.30 0.95 -13.73
C VAL A 408 -5.71 0.40 -13.97
N ILE A 409 -6.18 -0.50 -13.09
CA ILE A 409 -7.51 -1.12 -13.20
C ILE A 409 -8.61 -0.06 -13.17
N LYS A 410 -8.56 0.89 -12.24
CA LYS A 410 -9.50 2.02 -12.15
C LYS A 410 -9.48 2.84 -13.43
N ARG A 411 -8.30 3.21 -13.94
CA ARG A 411 -8.18 3.99 -15.17
C ARG A 411 -8.74 3.28 -16.40
N LEU A 412 -8.66 1.94 -16.43
CA LEU A 412 -9.09 1.11 -17.56
C LEU A 412 -10.57 0.72 -17.49
N PHE A 413 -11.18 0.61 -16.31
CA PHE A 413 -12.53 0.03 -16.17
C PHE A 413 -13.54 0.86 -15.37
N GLN A 414 -13.11 1.95 -14.72
CA GLN A 414 -14.00 2.84 -13.97
C GLN A 414 -14.05 4.22 -14.62
#